data_AF-A0A925B0B7-F1
#
_entry.id   AF-A0A925B0B7-F1
#
_cell.length_a   1.000
_cell.length_b   1.000
_cell.length_c   1.000
_cell.angle_alpha   90.00
_cell.angle_beta   90.00
_cell.angle_gamma   90.00
#
_symmetry.space_group_name_H-M   'P 1'
#
loop_
_entity.id
_entity.type
_entity.pdbx_description
1 polymer ?
#
loop_
_entity_poly.entity_id
_entity_poly.type
_entity_poly.pdbx_seq_one_letter_code
_entity_poly.pdbx_strand_id
1 'polypeptide(L)'
;EHHYFDMTPAILNLAFTDDPIATEHNVEDLLRLFPRATITRRRINPAEVGMKEVGHVGFFRRNAKALWPIAGDYLDAQSNSSQSVPSRGSTGGSARSG
;
A
#
# COMPACT_ATOMS: atom_id res chain seq x y z
N GLU A 1 -11.30 6.98 21.08
CA GLU A 1 -10.96 5.55 21.09
C GLU A 1 -10.08 5.24 19.89
N HIS A 2 -9.13 4.31 19.99
CA HIS A 2 -8.20 3.97 18.91
C HIS A 2 -8.84 2.94 17.96
N HIS A 3 -9.60 3.41 16.97
CA HIS A 3 -10.34 2.57 16.00
C HIS A 3 -9.47 1.75 15.03
N TYR A 4 -8.13 1.85 15.11
CA TYR A 4 -7.21 1.21 14.18
C TYR A 4 -7.03 -0.30 14.39
N PHE A 5 -7.32 -0.80 15.60
CA PHE A 5 -7.08 -2.20 15.97
C PHE A 5 -7.96 -3.19 15.16
N ASP A 6 -9.20 -2.80 14.87
CA ASP A 6 -10.15 -3.62 14.13
C ASP A 6 -10.00 -3.48 12.62
N MET A 7 -9.10 -2.62 12.13
CA MET A 7 -8.85 -2.47 10.70
C MET A 7 -7.81 -3.49 10.23
N THR A 8 -8.01 -4.05 9.05
CA THR A 8 -7.01 -4.85 8.31
C THR A 8 -6.65 -4.17 6.99
N PRO A 9 -6.09 -2.95 7.02
CA PRO A 9 -5.77 -2.24 5.79
C PRO A 9 -4.57 -2.90 5.10
N ALA A 10 -4.55 -2.81 3.78
CA ALA A 10 -3.32 -2.97 3.01
C ALA A 10 -2.62 -1.59 2.98
N ILE A 11 -1.37 -1.54 3.46
CA ILE A 11 -0.60 -0.30 3.58
C ILE A 11 0.68 -0.43 2.74
N LEU A 12 0.94 0.56 1.88
CA LEU A 12 2.25 0.81 1.32
C LEU A 12 2.96 1.90 2.13
N ASN A 13 4.06 1.54 2.79
CA ASN A 13 5.01 2.49 3.36
C ASN A 13 6.12 2.78 2.33
N LEU A 14 6.02 3.92 1.64
CA LEU A 14 7.03 4.42 0.71
C LEU A 14 7.88 5.49 1.41
N ALA A 15 9.11 5.14 1.76
CA ALA A 15 10.04 5.98 2.52
C ALA A 15 11.28 6.35 1.70
N PHE A 16 11.89 7.48 2.02
CA PHE A 16 13.10 7.99 1.35
C PHE A 16 14.25 8.10 2.35
N THR A 17 15.47 7.73 1.95
CA THR A 17 16.62 7.71 2.88
C THR A 17 17.07 9.10 3.32
N ASP A 18 16.71 10.14 2.57
CA ASP A 18 17.03 11.54 2.81
C ASP A 18 15.90 12.33 3.49
N ASP A 19 14.87 11.65 4.01
CA ASP A 19 13.80 12.26 4.80
C ASP A 19 14.20 12.36 6.30
N PRO A 20 14.42 13.57 6.85
CA PRO A 20 14.79 13.74 8.25
C PRO A 20 13.59 13.71 9.22
N ILE A 21 12.35 13.71 8.71
CA ILE A 21 11.11 13.78 9.49
C ILE A 21 10.53 12.36 9.64
N ALA A 22 10.29 11.67 8.52
CA ALA A 22 9.80 10.29 8.53
C ALA A 22 10.95 9.29 8.69
N THR A 23 11.65 9.40 9.81
CA THR A 23 12.71 8.46 10.18
C THR A 23 12.17 7.04 10.33
N GLU A 24 13.03 6.05 10.19
CA GLU A 24 12.66 4.63 10.34
C GLU A 24 11.98 4.35 11.69
N HIS A 25 12.46 4.97 12.77
CA HIS A 25 11.85 4.87 14.09
C HIS A 25 10.43 5.43 14.09
N ASN A 26 10.23 6.67 13.66
CA ASN A 26 8.92 7.33 13.66
C ASN A 26 7.91 6.55 12.80
N VAL A 27 8.36 6.03 11.66
CA VAL A 27 7.52 5.22 10.76
C VAL A 27 7.16 3.88 11.40
N GLU A 28 8.09 3.23 12.10
CA GLU A 28 7.80 1.98 12.79
C GLU A 28 6.77 2.18 13.92
N ASP A 29 6.88 3.27 14.68
CA ASP A 29 5.89 3.62 15.72
C ASP A 29 4.50 3.88 15.13
N LEU A 30 4.42 4.58 14.00
CA LEU A 30 3.16 4.80 13.29
C LEU A 30 2.55 3.47 12.84
N LEU A 31 3.36 2.58 12.26
CA LEU A 31 2.87 1.30 11.74
C LEU A 31 2.40 0.35 12.86
N ARG A 32 2.92 0.46 14.09
CA ARG A 32 2.44 -0.29 15.26
C ARG A 32 0.99 -0.01 15.64
N LEU A 33 0.45 1.15 15.22
CA LEU A 33 -0.97 1.47 15.42
C LEU A 33 -1.90 0.58 14.59
N PHE A 34 -1.38 -0.13 13.58
CA PHE A 34 -2.13 -0.98 12.66
C PHE A 34 -1.70 -2.46 12.78
N PRO A 35 -1.91 -3.12 13.93
CA PRO A 35 -1.34 -4.45 14.21
C PRO A 35 -1.88 -5.55 13.29
N ARG A 36 -3.00 -5.33 12.61
CA ARG A 36 -3.62 -6.29 11.67
C ARG A 36 -3.46 -5.88 10.20
N ALA A 37 -2.66 -4.86 9.90
CA ALA A 37 -2.42 -4.42 8.53
C ALA A 37 -1.46 -5.35 7.78
N THR A 38 -1.71 -5.50 6.48
CA THR A 38 -0.72 -6.06 5.56
C THR A 38 0.17 -4.93 5.06
N ILE A 39 1.41 -4.89 5.53
CA ILE A 39 2.33 -3.77 5.26
C ILE A 39 3.35 -4.16 4.19
N THR A 40 3.36 -3.43 3.08
CA THR A 40 4.43 -3.44 2.09
C THR A 40 5.37 -2.26 2.35
N ARG A 41 6.66 -2.53 2.57
CA ARG A 41 7.68 -1.48 2.76
C ARG A 41 8.50 -1.30 1.49
N ARG A 42 8.73 -0.04 1.12
CA ARG A 42 9.63 0.39 0.04
C ARG A 42 10.45 1.57 0.54
N ARG A 43 11.77 1.38 0.63
CA ARG A 43 12.70 2.43 1.02
C ARG A 43 13.58 2.75 -0.18
N ILE A 44 13.61 4.01 -0.60
CA ILE A 44 14.30 4.45 -1.81
C ILE A 44 15.42 5.40 -1.43
N ASN A 45 16.63 5.14 -1.94
CA ASN A 45 17.68 6.14 -1.94
C ASN A 45 17.53 7.02 -3.20
N PRO A 46 17.44 8.36 -3.10
CA PRO A 46 17.34 9.24 -4.26
C PRO A 46 18.37 8.94 -5.36
N ALA A 47 19.60 8.57 -4.98
CA ALA A 47 20.67 8.27 -5.91
C ALA A 47 20.38 7.04 -6.81
N GLU A 48 19.64 6.05 -6.30
CA GLU A 48 19.27 4.84 -7.06
C GLU A 48 18.25 5.15 -8.17
N VAL A 49 17.51 6.24 -8.03
CA VAL A 49 16.48 6.70 -8.98
C VAL A 49 16.92 7.95 -9.75
N GLY A 50 18.22 8.27 -9.73
CA GLY A 50 18.80 9.39 -10.48
C GLY A 50 18.37 10.77 -9.96
N MET A 51 17.88 10.85 -8.72
CA MET A 51 17.48 12.09 -8.07
C MET A 51 18.55 12.56 -7.08
N LYS A 52 18.76 13.87 -6.99
CA LYS A 52 19.66 14.46 -6.00
C LYS A 52 19.06 14.42 -4.59
N GLU A 53 17.76 14.65 -4.49
CA GLU A 53 17.00 14.76 -3.24
C GLU A 53 15.52 14.49 -3.51
N VAL A 54 14.86 13.80 -2.59
CA VAL A 54 13.41 13.69 -2.48
C VAL A 54 12.97 14.33 -1.16
N GLY A 55 13.53 13.92 -0.02
CA GLY A 55 13.16 14.43 1.30
C GLY A 55 11.68 14.19 1.64
N HIS A 56 11.19 14.87 2.69
CA HIS A 56 9.88 14.55 3.26
C HIS A 56 8.68 14.78 2.33
N VAL A 57 8.69 15.89 1.59
CA VAL A 57 7.57 16.30 0.74
C VAL A 57 7.87 16.20 -0.76
N GLY A 58 9.11 15.85 -1.14
CA GLY A 58 9.53 15.92 -2.54
C GLY A 58 8.88 14.88 -3.43
N PHE A 59 8.36 13.78 -2.86
CA PHE A 59 7.56 12.83 -3.62
C PHE A 59 6.40 13.50 -4.35
N PHE A 60 5.74 14.50 -3.75
CA PHE A 60 4.58 15.17 -4.34
C PHE A 60 4.96 16.26 -5.37
N ARG A 61 6.25 16.52 -5.57
CA ARG A 61 6.72 17.55 -6.51
C ARG A 61 6.81 16.98 -7.92
N ARG A 62 6.72 17.85 -8.93
CA ARG A 62 6.76 17.45 -10.36
C ARG A 62 8.05 16.71 -10.75
N ASN A 63 9.18 17.00 -10.12
CA ASN A 63 10.44 16.31 -10.38
C ASN A 63 10.44 14.85 -9.90
N ALA A 64 9.54 14.47 -8.99
CA ALA A 64 9.35 13.09 -8.54
C ALA A 64 8.27 12.34 -9.35
N LYS A 65 7.75 12.89 -10.46
CA LYS A 65 6.70 12.25 -11.26
C LYS A 65 7.05 10.82 -11.70
N ALA A 66 8.34 10.55 -11.96
CA ALA A 66 8.82 9.22 -12.31
C ALA A 66 8.66 8.17 -11.19
N LEU A 67 8.48 8.60 -9.93
CA LEU A 67 8.27 7.74 -8.78
C LEU A 67 6.80 7.44 -8.51
N TRP A 68 5.87 8.24 -9.04
CA TRP A 68 4.43 8.08 -8.79
C TRP A 68 3.85 6.74 -9.23
N PRO A 69 4.33 6.08 -10.32
CA PRO A 69 3.87 4.74 -10.67
C PRO A 69 4.02 3.73 -9.53
N ILE A 70 5.00 3.88 -8.62
CA ILE A 70 5.17 2.97 -7.47
C ILE A 70 3.91 2.95 -6.58
N ALA A 71 3.31 4.12 -6.33
CA ALA A 71 2.08 4.24 -5.56
C ALA A 71 0.86 3.87 -6.41
N GLY A 72 0.83 4.29 -7.69
CA GLY A 72 -0.25 3.97 -8.62
C GLY A 72 -0.43 2.47 -8.82
N ASP A 73 0.64 1.77 -9.17
CA ASP A 73 0.65 0.33 -9.41
C ASP A 73 0.22 -0.46 -8.16
N TYR A 74 0.61 0.02 -6.98
CA TYR A 74 0.16 -0.56 -5.72
C TYR A 74 -1.36 -0.42 -5.53
N LEU A 75 -1.90 0.78 -5.76
CA LEU A 75 -3.33 1.05 -5.64
C LEU A 75 -4.14 0.26 -6.67
N ASP A 76 -3.66 0.14 -7.91
CA ASP A 76 -4.29 -0.66 -8.96
C ASP A 76 -4.31 -2.15 -8.57
N ALA A 77 -3.21 -2.67 -8.03
CA ALA A 77 -3.14 -4.05 -7.56
C ALA A 77 -4.12 -4.34 -6.40
N GLN A 78 -4.28 -3.40 -5.45
CA GLN A 78 -5.26 -3.56 -4.36
C GLN A 78 -6.71 -3.49 -4.87
N SER A 79 -6.96 -2.62 -5.86
CA SER A 79 -8.27 -2.47 -6.49
C SER A 79 -8.69 -3.74 -7.22
N ASN A 80 -7.78 -4.32 -8.00
CA ASN A 80 -8.04 -5.55 -8.77
C ASN A 80 -8.24 -6.77 -7.86
N SER A 81 -7.49 -6.86 -6.76
CA SER A 81 -7.64 -7.94 -5.78
C SER A 81 -9.02 -7.93 -5.11
N SER A 82 -9.57 -6.74 -4.85
CA SER A 82 -10.87 -6.56 -4.19
C SER A 82 -12.07 -6.95 -5.06
N GLN A 83 -11.92 -7.00 -6.40
CA GLN A 83 -12.99 -7.38 -7.33
C GLN A 83 -13.08 -8.89 -7.59
N SER A 84 -12.11 -9.67 -7.12
CA SER A 84 -11.99 -11.11 -7.37
C SER A 84 -12.70 -11.99 -6.32
N VAL A 85 -13.87 -11.58 -5.83
CA VAL A 85 -14.72 -12.49 -5.04
C VAL A 85 -15.49 -13.40 -6.02
N PRO A 86 -15.29 -14.73 -6.02
CA PRO A 86 -16.06 -15.61 -6.90
C PRO A 86 -17.52 -15.60 -6.45
N SER A 87 -18.44 -15.36 -7.38
CA SER A 87 -19.86 -15.62 -7.15
C SER A 87 -20.01 -17.09 -6.76
N ARG A 88 -20.63 -17.34 -5.59
CA ARG A 88 -20.98 -18.71 -5.18
C ARG A 88 -21.79 -19.35 -6.30
N GLY A 89 -21.28 -20.48 -6.79
CA GLY A 89 -21.89 -21.25 -7.86
C GLY A 89 -23.37 -21.52 -7.61
N SER A 90 -24.17 -21.24 -8.63
CA SER A 90 -25.53 -21.73 -8.77
C SER A 90 -25.52 -23.25 -8.66
N THR A 91 -26.00 -23.78 -7.54
CA THR A 91 -26.35 -25.20 -7.40
C THR A 91 -27.47 -25.48 -8.39
N GLY A 92 -27.10 -26.06 -9.53
CA GLY A 92 -28.04 -26.61 -10.51
C GLY A 92 -28.92 -27.65 -9.84
N GLY A 93 -30.23 -27.39 -9.83
CA GLY A 93 -31.25 -28.29 -9.31
C GLY A 93 -31.23 -29.63 -10.01
N SER A 94 -31.19 -30.68 -9.20
CA SER A 94 -31.35 -32.07 -9.58
C SER A 94 -32.63 -32.24 -10.41
N ALA A 95 -32.48 -32.63 -11.68
CA ALA A 95 -33.58 -33.12 -12.49
C ALA A 95 -34.16 -34.38 -11.83
N ARG A 96 -35.45 -34.33 -11.50
CA ARG A 96 -36.22 -35.45 -10.95
C ARG A 96 -36.89 -36.16 -12.13
N SER A 97 -36.74 -37.47 -12.15
CA SER A 97 -37.37 -38.42 -13.06
C SER A 97 -38.91 -38.37 -12.98
N GLY A 98 -39.57 -38.59 -14.13
CA GLY A 98 -41.02 -38.77 -14.28
C GLY A 98 -41.39 -38.86 -15.75
#